data_AF-A0AAW6FTN2-F1
#
_entry.id   AF-A0AAW6FTN2-F1
#
_cell.length_a   1.000
_cell.length_b   1.000
_cell.length_c   1.000
_cell.angle_alpha   90.00
_cell.angle_beta   90.00
_cell.angle_gamma   90.00
#
_symmetry.space_group_name_H-M   'P 1'
#
loop_
_entity.id
_entity.type
_entity.pdbx_description
1 polymer ?
#
loop_
_entity_poly.entity_id
_entity_poly.type
_entity_poly.pdbx_seq_one_letter_code
_entity_poly.pdbx_strand_id
1 'polypeptide(L)'
;MTNRFPNDDSFTFSNGYYCWVTAIFLDIRNSSALFGDEDKEKVAKVIKSFTSETIEILRNNDNLREIGIRGDCVYAIYTSPMKRDEYELAEKTFSRN
;
A
#
# COMPACT_ATOMS: atom_id res chain seq x y z
N MET A 1 0.58 -20.89 -10.79
CA MET A 1 0.44 -19.50 -10.30
C MET A 1 -0.46 -18.76 -11.26
N THR A 2 -1.44 -18.01 -10.77
CA THR A 2 -2.33 -17.22 -11.62
C THR A 2 -1.65 -15.90 -11.99
N ASN A 3 -1.95 -15.42 -13.20
CA ASN A 3 -1.39 -14.15 -13.69
C ASN A 3 -2.13 -12.92 -13.16
N ARG A 4 -3.26 -13.13 -12.46
CA ARG A 4 -4.05 -12.08 -11.83
C ARG A 4 -4.57 -12.59 -10.50
N PHE A 5 -4.50 -11.76 -9.46
CA PHE A 5 -5.12 -12.06 -8.18
C PHE A 5 -6.64 -12.07 -8.37
N PRO A 6 -7.35 -13.15 -7.96
CA PRO A 6 -8.80 -13.24 -8.10
C PRO A 6 -9.52 -12.13 -7.32
N ASN A 7 -10.74 -11.79 -7.75
CA ASN A 7 -11.57 -10.89 -6.95
C ASN A 7 -11.99 -11.57 -5.64
N ASP A 8 -12.27 -10.78 -4.61
CA ASP A 8 -12.65 -11.25 -3.27
C ASP A 8 -13.80 -12.28 -3.30
N ASP A 9 -14.78 -12.09 -4.18
CA ASP A 9 -15.92 -13.01 -4.37
C ASP A 9 -15.52 -14.43 -4.83
N SER A 10 -14.28 -14.62 -5.29
CA SER A 10 -13.74 -15.90 -5.74
C SER A 10 -13.17 -16.75 -4.59
N PHE A 11 -13.02 -16.17 -3.40
CA PHE A 11 -12.50 -16.88 -2.22
C PHE A 11 -13.60 -17.65 -1.49
N THR A 12 -13.26 -18.85 -1.05
CA THR A 12 -14.10 -19.70 -0.21
C THR A 12 -13.29 -20.22 0.97
N PHE A 13 -13.95 -20.78 1.98
CA PHE A 13 -13.27 -21.42 3.12
C PHE A 13 -12.42 -22.64 2.74
N SER A 14 -12.50 -23.12 1.50
CA SER A 14 -11.83 -24.33 1.03
C SER A 14 -10.84 -24.10 -0.11
N ASN A 15 -10.61 -22.85 -0.53
CA ASN A 15 -9.67 -22.53 -1.60
C ASN A 15 -8.58 -21.55 -1.17
N GLY A 16 -7.52 -21.51 -1.98
CA GLY A 16 -6.41 -20.58 -1.85
C GLY A 16 -5.73 -20.44 -3.20
N TYR A 17 -5.18 -19.26 -3.47
CA TYR A 17 -4.61 -18.93 -4.78
C TYR A 17 -3.15 -18.53 -4.65
N TYR A 18 -2.30 -19.10 -5.51
CA TYR A 18 -0.91 -18.68 -5.65
C TYR A 18 -0.79 -17.66 -6.77
N CYS A 19 -0.45 -16.43 -6.41
CA CYS A 19 -0.32 -15.31 -7.32
C CYS A 19 1.06 -14.67 -7.16
N TRP A 20 1.57 -14.09 -8.25
CA TRP A 20 2.70 -13.18 -8.18
C TRP A 20 2.22 -11.81 -7.72
N VAL A 21 2.79 -11.32 -6.62
CA VAL A 21 2.38 -10.07 -6.00
C VAL A 21 3.59 -9.22 -5.63
N THR A 22 3.39 -7.91 -5.70
CA THR A 22 4.30 -6.92 -5.14
C THR A 22 3.53 -6.15 -4.09
N ALA A 23 4.15 -5.94 -2.92
CA ALA A 23 3.58 -5.17 -1.84
C ALA A 23 4.46 -3.96 -1.54
N ILE A 24 3.85 -2.80 -1.40
CA ILE A 24 4.49 -1.56 -0.98
C ILE A 24 4.01 -1.26 0.43
N PHE A 25 4.95 -0.99 1.34
CA PHE A 25 4.68 -0.56 2.71
C PHE A 25 5.39 0.78 2.95
N LEU A 26 4.62 1.80 3.31
CA LEU A 26 5.09 3.15 3.57
C LEU A 26 4.82 3.49 5.04
N ASP A 27 5.90 3.55 5.80
CA ASP A 27 5.89 3.77 7.23
C ASP A 27 6.42 5.16 7.60
N ILE A 28 5.81 5.79 8.60
CA ILE A 28 6.26 7.09 9.12
C ILE A 28 7.45 6.83 10.04
N ARG A 29 8.63 7.29 9.63
CA ARG A 29 9.82 7.20 10.47
C ARG A 29 9.63 7.94 11.79
N ASN A 30 9.96 7.25 12.89
CA ASN A 30 9.82 7.77 14.25
C ASN A 30 8.37 8.22 14.60
N SER A 31 7.38 7.51 14.06
CA SER A 31 5.96 7.73 14.31
C SER A 31 5.60 7.76 15.81
N SER A 32 6.28 6.98 16.64
CA SER A 32 6.04 6.94 18.10
C SER A 32 6.25 8.32 18.74
N ALA A 33 7.28 9.06 18.33
CA ALA A 33 7.50 10.42 18.80
C ALA A 33 6.44 11.39 18.25
N LEU A 34 6.04 11.24 16.99
CA LEU A 34 4.96 12.02 16.37
C LEU A 34 3.63 11.84 17.12
N PHE A 35 3.26 10.60 17.46
CA PHE A 35 2.03 10.33 18.21
C PHE A 35 2.09 10.78 19.68
N GLY A 36 3.31 10.86 20.23
CA GLY A 36 3.58 11.38 21.56
C GLY A 36 3.45 12.90 21.69
N ASP A 37 3.45 13.65 20.57
CA ASP A 37 3.30 15.11 20.55
C ASP A 37 2.01 15.53 21.29
N GLU A 38 2.09 16.59 22.09
CA GLU A 38 0.99 17.12 22.89
C GLU A 38 -0.08 17.79 22.02
N ASP A 39 0.31 18.33 20.86
CA ASP A 39 -0.60 18.93 19.89
C ASP A 39 -1.29 17.84 19.04
N LYS A 40 -2.37 17.28 19.61
CA LYS A 40 -3.15 16.23 18.96
C LYS A 40 -3.82 16.67 17.66
N GLU A 41 -4.13 17.96 17.51
CA GLU A 41 -4.74 18.49 16.29
C GLU A 41 -3.73 18.48 15.14
N LYS A 42 -2.51 18.97 15.39
CA LYS A 42 -1.40 18.92 14.43
C LYS A 42 -1.08 17.48 14.03
N VAL A 43 -0.97 16.56 14.98
CA VAL A 43 -0.73 15.13 14.70
C VAL A 43 -1.82 14.57 13.79
N ALA A 44 -3.09 14.81 14.11
CA ALA A 44 -4.20 14.33 13.30
C ALA A 44 -4.16 14.87 11.86
N LYS A 45 -3.80 16.14 11.66
CA LYS A 45 -3.66 16.75 10.32
C LYS A 45 -2.51 16.13 9.54
N VAL A 46 -1.36 15.91 10.17
CA VAL A 46 -0.19 15.27 9.53
C VAL A 46 -0.51 13.85 9.11
N ILE A 47 -1.08 13.03 10.01
CA ILE A 47 -1.44 11.64 9.70
C ILE A 47 -2.49 11.57 8.59
N LYS A 48 -3.53 12.42 8.67
CA LYS A 48 -4.59 12.46 7.66
C LYS A 48 -4.04 12.82 6.29
N SER A 49 -3.22 13.87 6.20
CA SER A 49 -2.62 14.33 4.93
C SER A 49 -1.65 13.31 4.36
N PHE A 50 -0.72 12.80 5.18
CA PHE A 50 0.19 11.72 4.76
C PHE A 50 -0.57 10.53 4.20
N THR A 51 -1.59 10.07 4.93
CA THR A 51 -2.38 8.90 4.54
C THR A 51 -3.17 9.15 3.26
N SER A 52 -3.87 10.29 3.14
CA SER A 52 -4.69 10.58 1.97
C SER A 52 -3.86 10.71 0.69
N GLU A 53 -2.75 11.43 0.75
CA GLU A 53 -1.87 11.63 -0.41
C GLU A 53 -1.18 10.33 -0.82
N THR A 54 -0.71 9.56 0.17
CA THR A 54 -0.07 8.25 -0.10
C THR A 54 -1.06 7.28 -0.75
N ILE A 55 -2.29 7.21 -0.24
CA ILE A 55 -3.33 6.37 -0.83
C ILE A 55 -3.61 6.79 -2.27
N GLU A 56 -3.70 8.09 -2.56
CA GLU A 56 -3.99 8.58 -3.91
C GLU A 56 -2.88 8.22 -4.91
N ILE A 57 -1.62 8.37 -4.52
CA ILE A 57 -0.46 7.98 -5.35
C ILE A 57 -0.45 6.47 -5.64
N LEU A 58 -0.67 5.66 -4.60
CA LEU A 58 -0.66 4.20 -4.69
C LEU A 58 -1.88 3.64 -5.44
N ARG A 59 -3.02 4.33 -5.38
CA ARG A 59 -4.28 3.86 -5.99
C ARG A 59 -4.26 3.87 -7.52
N ASN A 60 -3.45 4.72 -8.14
CA ASN A 60 -3.40 4.88 -9.59
C ASN A 60 -2.60 3.76 -10.29
N ASN A 61 -3.13 2.53 -10.29
CA ASN A 61 -2.59 1.37 -11.01
C ASN A 61 -3.66 0.26 -11.16
N ASP A 62 -3.87 -0.24 -12.38
CA ASP A 62 -4.91 -1.25 -12.70
C ASP A 62 -4.67 -2.63 -12.05
N ASN A 63 -3.45 -2.90 -11.59
CA ASN A 63 -3.10 -4.14 -10.91
C ASN A 63 -3.28 -4.08 -9.39
N LEU A 64 -3.73 -2.95 -8.83
CA LEU A 64 -4.04 -2.82 -7.42
C LEU A 64 -5.11 -3.84 -6.99
N ARG A 65 -4.88 -4.51 -5.86
CA ARG A 65 -5.79 -5.51 -5.28
C ARG A 65 -6.26 -5.12 -3.90
N GLU A 66 -5.34 -4.63 -3.08
CA GLU A 66 -5.65 -4.19 -1.73
C GLU A 66 -4.88 -2.93 -1.43
N ILE A 67 -5.52 -2.00 -0.74
CA ILE A 67 -4.88 -0.81 -0.18
C ILE A 67 -5.49 -0.51 1.16
N GLY A 68 -4.67 -0.13 2.13
CA GLY A 68 -5.17 0.13 3.47
C GLY A 68 -4.15 0.75 4.40
N ILE A 69 -4.61 0.94 5.63
CA ILE A 69 -3.84 1.51 6.73
C ILE A 69 -3.71 0.45 7.82
N ARG A 70 -2.52 0.30 8.38
CA ARG A 70 -2.22 -0.52 9.56
C ARG A 70 -1.32 0.28 10.48
N GLY A 71 -1.89 0.82 11.57
CA GLY A 71 -1.17 1.70 12.47
C GLY A 71 -0.76 3.00 11.77
N ASP A 72 0.54 3.25 11.72
CA ASP A 72 1.26 4.33 11.04
C ASP A 72 1.66 4.02 9.59
N CYS A 73 1.45 2.79 9.15
CA CYS A 73 1.84 2.34 7.83
C CYS A 73 0.66 2.35 6.86
N VAL A 74 0.89 2.85 5.64
CA VAL A 74 0.01 2.65 4.49
C VAL A 74 0.60 1.54 3.65
N TYR A 75 -0.24 0.58 3.24
CA TYR A 75 0.18 -0.52 2.40
C TYR A 75 -0.68 -0.64 1.14
N ALA A 76 -0.08 -1.14 0.07
CA ALA A 76 -0.78 -1.53 -1.15
C ALA A 76 -0.22 -2.83 -1.72
N ILE A 77 -1.10 -3.69 -2.19
CA ILE A 77 -0.80 -5.00 -2.78
C ILE A 77 -1.26 -4.97 -4.23
N TYR A 78 -0.36 -5.37 -5.12
CA TYR A 78 -0.57 -5.40 -6.55
C TYR A 78 -0.35 -6.80 -7.10
N THR A 79 -1.07 -7.16 -8.15
CA THR A 79 -0.66 -8.29 -8.98
C THR A 79 0.54 -7.90 -9.85
N SER A 80 1.60 -8.69 -9.85
CA SER A 80 2.82 -8.39 -10.61
C SER A 80 3.43 -9.66 -11.24
N PRO A 81 2.76 -10.29 -12.23
CA PRO A 81 3.25 -11.50 -12.87
C PRO A 81 4.50 -11.29 -13.73
N MET A 82 4.82 -10.04 -14.10
CA MET A 82 5.94 -9.71 -14.97
C MET A 82 6.89 -8.72 -14.30
N LYS A 83 8.19 -8.82 -14.64
CA LYS A 83 9.21 -7.86 -14.18
C LYS A 83 8.86 -6.39 -14.46
N ARG A 84 8.16 -6.11 -15.56
CA ARG A 84 7.73 -4.73 -15.89
C ARG A 84 6.76 -4.16 -14.85
N ASP A 85 5.93 -5.02 -14.26
CA ASP A 85 4.96 -4.61 -13.23
C ASP A 85 5.73 -4.24 -11.94
N GLU A 86 6.75 -5.03 -11.59
CA GLU A 86 7.66 -4.74 -10.48
C GLU A 86 8.41 -3.42 -10.69
N TYR A 87 8.93 -3.17 -11.90
CA TYR A 87 9.63 -1.92 -12.23
C TYR A 87 8.72 -0.69 -12.13
N GLU A 88 7.50 -0.76 -12.68
CA GLU A 88 6.52 0.33 -12.59
C GLU A 88 6.19 0.68 -11.13
N LEU A 89 6.00 -0.35 -10.29
CA LEU A 89 5.74 -0.18 -8.86
C LEU A 89 6.96 0.37 -8.12
N ALA A 90 8.17 -0.08 -8.47
CA ALA A 90 9.39 0.45 -7.89
C ALA A 90 9.60 1.94 -8.23
N GLU A 91 9.34 2.35 -9.46
CA GLU A 91 9.41 3.76 -9.89
C GLU A 91 8.45 4.66 -9.09
N LYS A 92 7.28 4.17 -8.68
CA LYS A 92 6.36 4.92 -7.78
C LYS A 92 6.94 5.18 -6.39
N THR A 93 7.91 4.37 -5.96
CA THR A 93 8.50 4.45 -4.60
C THR A 93 9.83 5.17 -4.54
N PHE A 94 10.53 5.30 -5.67
CA PHE A 94 11.78 6.04 -5.72
C PHE A 94 11.51 7.52 -5.94
N SER A 95 11.97 8.38 -5.03
CA SER A 95 12.05 9.81 -5.32
C SER A 95 13.15 10.04 -6.36
N ARG A 96 12.80 10.67 -7.48
CA ARG A 96 13.77 11.41 -8.28
C ARG A 96 14.03 12.72 -7.53
N ASN A 97 15.19 12.79 -6.88
CA ASN A 97 15.80 14.06 -6.49
C ASN A 97 16.33 14.78 -7.74
#